data_AF-A0A2H1J0Q6-F1
#
_entry.id   AF-A0A2H1J0Q6-F1
#
_cell.length_a   1.000
_cell.length_b   1.000
_cell.length_c   1.000
_cell.angle_alpha   90.00
_cell.angle_beta   90.00
_cell.angle_gamma   90.00
#
_symmetry.space_group_name_H-M   'P 1'
#
loop_
_entity.id
_entity.type
_entity.pdbx_description
1 polymer ?
#
loop_
_entity_poly.entity_id
_entity_poly.type
_entity_poly.pdbx_seq_one_letter_code
_entity_poly.pdbx_strand_id
1 'polypeptide(L)'
;MTSLLSDTPTPLTDAASVRTGEALLGAHSADAYAELMHEVVDALAQRFTDVDAPTSANDRTSLEARVAGFDLDGQGIGNLAALREADDLYARNAVWFHHPSYVAHLNCPVAVPAVAAEAMLAAINTSVDTYDQS
;
A
#
# COMPACT_ATOMS: atom_id res chain seq x y z
N MET A 1 -15.82 -7.48 -60.58
CA MET A 1 -16.47 -7.01 -59.34
C MET A 1 -16.10 -7.98 -58.23
N THR A 2 -14.99 -7.71 -57.53
CA THR A 2 -14.59 -8.51 -56.37
C THR A 2 -14.72 -7.60 -55.16
N SER A 3 -15.71 -7.90 -54.32
CA SER A 3 -16.06 -7.16 -53.11
C SER A 3 -14.99 -7.40 -52.05
N LEU A 4 -14.37 -6.32 -51.58
CA LEU A 4 -13.57 -6.30 -50.35
C LEU A 4 -14.55 -6.24 -49.18
N LEU A 5 -14.74 -7.35 -48.48
CA LEU A 5 -15.36 -7.38 -47.16
C LEU A 5 -14.37 -6.78 -46.17
N SER A 6 -14.71 -5.61 -45.63
CA SER A 6 -14.02 -5.00 -44.51
C SER A 6 -14.29 -5.83 -43.25
N ASP A 7 -13.27 -6.53 -42.79
CA ASP A 7 -13.28 -7.16 -41.47
C ASP A 7 -13.13 -6.05 -40.43
N THR A 8 -14.18 -5.83 -39.64
CA THR A 8 -14.13 -4.84 -38.55
C THR A 8 -13.51 -5.55 -37.35
N PRO A 9 -12.37 -5.08 -36.80
CA PRO A 9 -11.74 -5.80 -35.70
C PRO A 9 -12.64 -5.76 -34.47
N THR A 10 -13.05 -6.93 -34.00
CA THR A 10 -13.68 -7.12 -32.70
C THR A 10 -12.75 -6.54 -31.63
N PRO A 11 -13.22 -5.66 -30.73
CA PRO A 11 -12.36 -5.13 -29.69
C PRO A 11 -11.94 -6.28 -28.77
N LEU A 12 -10.63 -6.55 -28.74
CA LEU A 12 -10.04 -7.47 -27.77
C LEU A 12 -10.12 -6.79 -26.40
N THR A 13 -11.20 -7.04 -25.67
CA THR A 13 -11.21 -6.77 -24.23
C THR A 13 -10.31 -7.83 -23.59
N ASP A 14 -9.02 -7.52 -23.51
CA ASP A 14 -8.02 -8.40 -22.91
C ASP A 14 -8.34 -8.57 -21.41
N ALA A 15 -8.35 -9.82 -20.92
CA ALA A 15 -8.50 -10.12 -19.51
C ALA A 15 -7.43 -9.41 -18.65
N ALA A 16 -6.25 -9.13 -19.21
CA ALA A 16 -5.26 -8.30 -18.54
C ALA A 16 -5.74 -6.84 -18.37
N SER A 17 -6.36 -6.25 -19.40
CA SER A 17 -6.95 -4.91 -19.33
C SER A 17 -8.12 -4.82 -18.36
N VAL A 18 -8.93 -5.88 -18.23
CA VAL A 18 -10.02 -5.95 -17.26
C VAL A 18 -9.46 -6.02 -15.82
N ARG A 19 -8.38 -6.80 -15.61
CA ARG A 19 -7.67 -6.86 -14.31
C ARG A 19 -7.00 -5.54 -13.94
N THR A 20 -6.41 -4.82 -14.91
CA THR A 20 -5.85 -3.49 -14.64
C THR A 20 -6.94 -2.49 -14.32
N GLY A 21 -8.10 -2.57 -14.99
CA GLY A 21 -9.26 -1.74 -14.71
C GLY A 21 -9.68 -1.81 -13.24
N GLU A 22 -9.90 -3.00 -12.70
CA GLU A 22 -10.28 -3.20 -11.29
C GLU A 22 -9.20 -2.77 -10.28
N ALA A 23 -7.93 -2.74 -10.70
CA ALA A 23 -6.80 -2.42 -9.83
C ALA A 23 -6.50 -0.91 -9.70
N LEU A 24 -7.08 -0.07 -10.55
CA LEU A 24 -6.82 1.38 -10.56
C LEU A 24 -7.81 2.13 -9.67
N LEU A 25 -7.36 3.22 -9.04
CA LEU A 25 -8.25 4.09 -8.26
C LEU A 25 -9.26 4.79 -9.17
N GLY A 26 -10.54 4.70 -8.80
CA GLY A 26 -11.64 5.34 -9.49
C GLY A 26 -12.98 5.00 -8.86
N ALA A 27 -14.07 5.47 -9.48
CA ALA A 27 -15.41 5.23 -8.95
C ALA A 27 -15.75 3.74 -8.78
N HIS A 28 -15.21 2.87 -9.62
CA HIS A 28 -15.48 1.43 -9.60
C HIS A 28 -14.71 0.68 -8.49
N SER A 29 -13.67 1.29 -7.91
CA SER A 29 -12.82 0.70 -6.87
C SER A 29 -12.91 1.44 -5.54
N ALA A 30 -13.82 2.42 -5.43
CA ALA A 30 -13.98 3.27 -4.25
C ALA A 30 -14.25 2.48 -2.96
N ASP A 31 -15.10 1.46 -3.03
CA ASP A 31 -15.41 0.59 -1.89
C ASP A 31 -14.18 -0.24 -1.47
N ALA A 32 -13.50 -0.86 -2.43
CA ALA A 32 -12.27 -1.62 -2.18
C ALA A 32 -11.15 -0.73 -1.61
N TYR A 33 -11.01 0.50 -2.08
CA TYR A 33 -10.10 1.51 -1.52
C TYR A 33 -10.43 1.79 -0.04
N ALA A 34 -11.70 2.09 0.26
CA ALA A 34 -12.12 2.40 1.63
C ALA A 34 -11.90 1.20 2.56
N GLU A 35 -12.23 -0.01 2.13
CA GLU A 35 -12.01 -1.25 2.89
C GLU A 35 -10.53 -1.47 3.22
N LEU A 36 -9.64 -1.36 2.22
CA LEU A 36 -8.21 -1.56 2.42
C LEU A 36 -7.61 -0.46 3.31
N MET A 37 -8.04 0.78 3.16
CA MET A 37 -7.59 1.89 4.01
C MET A 37 -8.02 1.68 5.47
N HIS A 38 -9.26 1.25 5.71
CA HIS A 38 -9.73 0.96 7.06
C HIS A 38 -8.96 -0.19 7.72
N GLU A 39 -8.68 -1.29 7.00
CA GLU A 39 -7.86 -2.39 7.54
C GLU A 39 -6.49 -1.88 8.04
N VAL A 40 -5.82 -1.04 7.24
CA VAL A 40 -4.50 -0.50 7.62
C VAL A 40 -4.61 0.45 8.81
N VAL A 41 -5.61 1.34 8.81
CA VAL A 41 -5.84 2.29 9.91
C VAL A 41 -6.13 1.54 11.21
N ASP A 42 -7.00 0.54 11.18
CA ASP A 42 -7.37 -0.24 12.37
C ASP A 42 -6.19 -1.06 12.89
N ALA A 43 -5.42 -1.70 12.01
CA ALA A 43 -4.23 -2.44 12.38
C ALA A 43 -3.17 -1.54 13.05
N LEU A 44 -2.90 -0.36 12.47
CA LEU A 44 -1.96 0.60 13.05
C LEU A 44 -2.47 1.23 14.35
N ALA A 45 -3.77 1.54 14.44
CA ALA A 45 -4.40 2.04 15.65
C ALA A 45 -4.23 1.07 16.82
N GLN A 46 -4.45 -0.22 16.58
CA GLN A 46 -4.21 -1.28 17.57
C GLN A 46 -2.73 -1.35 17.98
N ARG A 47 -1.81 -1.20 17.04
CA ARG A 47 -0.36 -1.20 17.37
C ARG A 47 0.06 -0.01 18.21
N PHE A 48 -0.49 1.18 17.97
CA PHE A 48 -0.19 2.35 18.80
C PHE A 48 -0.53 2.12 20.28
N THR A 49 -1.50 1.23 20.59
CA THR A 49 -1.87 0.90 21.97
C THR A 49 -1.13 -0.31 22.53
N ASP A 50 -0.74 -1.26 21.69
CA ASP A 50 -0.21 -2.55 22.12
C ASP A 50 1.31 -2.63 22.18
N VAL A 51 2.01 -1.74 21.48
CA VAL A 51 3.48 -1.72 21.47
C VAL A 51 4.01 -1.28 22.83
N ASP A 52 4.78 -2.16 23.48
CA ASP A 52 5.36 -1.97 24.81
C ASP A 52 6.86 -1.63 24.81
N ALA A 53 7.49 -1.64 23.62
CA ALA A 53 8.88 -1.30 23.42
C ALA A 53 9.10 -0.55 22.10
N PRO A 54 10.09 0.35 22.00
CA PRO A 54 10.32 1.16 20.80
C PRO A 54 10.85 0.36 19.60
N THR A 55 11.32 -0.88 19.81
CA THR A 55 11.86 -1.76 18.75
C THR A 55 11.47 -3.20 19.04
N SER A 56 11.30 -4.01 17.99
CA SER A 56 11.13 -5.47 18.18
C SER A 56 12.40 -6.13 18.73
N ALA A 57 12.24 -7.30 19.35
CA ALA A 57 13.35 -8.11 19.86
C ALA A 57 14.06 -8.94 18.76
N ASN A 58 13.59 -8.85 17.50
CA ASN A 58 14.17 -9.61 16.40
C ASN A 58 15.54 -9.04 16.02
N ASP A 59 16.50 -9.94 15.79
CA ASP A 59 17.81 -9.54 15.30
C ASP A 59 17.80 -9.28 13.79
N ARG A 60 18.80 -8.52 13.34
CA ARG A 60 18.95 -8.12 11.94
C ARG A 60 19.01 -9.31 10.99
N THR A 61 19.79 -10.35 11.32
CA THR A 61 20.00 -11.50 10.42
C THR A 61 18.71 -12.28 10.23
N SER A 62 17.92 -12.44 11.30
CA SER A 62 16.59 -13.06 11.21
C SER A 62 15.65 -12.28 10.30
N LEU A 63 15.57 -10.94 10.45
CA LEU A 63 14.72 -10.10 9.61
C LEU A 63 15.17 -10.09 8.14
N GLU A 64 16.48 -10.02 7.89
CA GLU A 64 17.05 -10.11 6.53
C GLU A 64 16.68 -11.44 5.85
N ALA A 65 16.77 -12.57 6.56
CA ALA A 65 16.40 -13.87 6.03
C ALA A 65 14.89 -13.96 5.71
N ARG A 66 14.03 -13.36 6.55
CA ARG A 66 12.59 -13.29 6.28
C ARG A 66 12.28 -12.49 5.02
N VAL A 67 12.91 -11.31 4.86
CA VAL A 67 12.74 -10.48 3.66
C VAL A 67 13.25 -11.18 2.40
N ALA A 68 14.41 -11.84 2.48
CA ALA A 68 14.99 -12.56 1.33
C ALA A 68 14.18 -13.78 0.89
N GLY A 69 13.29 -14.29 1.74
CA GLY A 69 12.43 -15.44 1.44
C GLY A 69 11.20 -15.12 0.61
N PHE A 70 10.92 -13.85 0.32
CA PHE A 70 9.76 -13.44 -0.47
C PHE A 70 9.97 -13.70 -1.96
N ASP A 71 9.09 -14.51 -2.54
CA ASP A 71 8.98 -14.68 -3.99
C ASP A 71 8.05 -13.59 -4.56
N LEU A 72 8.67 -12.54 -5.12
CA LEU A 72 7.93 -11.44 -5.75
C LEU A 72 7.53 -11.73 -7.20
N ASP A 73 8.07 -12.81 -7.79
CA ASP A 73 7.73 -13.25 -9.15
C ASP A 73 6.61 -14.31 -9.14
N GLY A 74 6.23 -14.78 -7.95
CA GLY A 74 5.15 -15.73 -7.72
C GLY A 74 3.75 -15.15 -7.97
N GLN A 75 2.73 -16.01 -7.83
CA GLN A 75 1.34 -15.58 -7.93
C GLN A 75 0.98 -14.67 -6.76
N GLY A 76 0.43 -13.49 -7.05
CA GLY A 76 -0.04 -12.56 -6.03
C GLY A 76 -1.09 -13.17 -5.10
N ILE A 77 -0.97 -12.84 -3.81
CA ILE A 77 -1.84 -13.34 -2.73
C ILE A 77 -3.10 -12.48 -2.48
N GLY A 78 -3.25 -11.38 -3.24
CA GLY A 78 -4.35 -10.42 -3.11
C GLY A 78 -4.05 -9.29 -2.11
N ASN A 79 -4.74 -8.15 -2.28
CA ASN A 79 -4.42 -6.89 -1.59
C ASN A 79 -4.48 -7.00 -0.06
N LEU A 80 -5.55 -7.58 0.48
CA LEU A 80 -5.72 -7.70 1.94
C LEU A 80 -4.65 -8.62 2.57
N ALA A 81 -4.36 -9.75 1.92
CA ALA A 81 -3.34 -10.67 2.41
C ALA A 81 -1.94 -10.03 2.36
N ALA A 82 -1.64 -9.31 1.27
CA ALA A 82 -0.39 -8.57 1.13
C ALA A 82 -0.24 -7.47 2.20
N LEU A 83 -1.30 -6.72 2.52
CA LEU A 83 -1.26 -5.71 3.59
C LEU A 83 -1.03 -6.34 4.96
N ARG A 84 -1.65 -7.49 5.25
CA ARG A 84 -1.42 -8.23 6.50
C ARG A 84 0.00 -8.79 6.61
N GLU A 85 0.55 -9.25 5.50
CA GLU A 85 1.93 -9.71 5.43
C GLU A 85 2.92 -8.56 5.63
N ALA A 86 2.66 -7.39 5.03
CA ALA A 86 3.43 -6.18 5.27
C ALA A 86 3.31 -5.72 6.74
N ASP A 87 2.13 -5.79 7.35
CA ASP A 87 1.95 -5.50 8.77
C ASP A 87 2.75 -6.47 9.66
N ASP A 88 2.76 -7.76 9.33
CA ASP A 88 3.48 -8.80 10.06
C ASP A 88 5.00 -8.65 10.00
N LEU A 89 5.51 -8.37 8.80
CA LEU A 89 6.94 -8.27 8.51
C LEU A 89 7.51 -6.89 8.83
N TYR A 90 6.84 -5.83 8.40
CA TYR A 90 7.35 -4.47 8.51
C TYR A 90 6.83 -3.79 9.78
N ALA A 91 5.52 -3.57 9.90
CA ALA A 91 4.98 -2.76 11.00
C ALA A 91 5.30 -3.37 12.38
N ARG A 92 5.20 -4.71 12.53
CA ARG A 92 5.60 -5.38 13.79
C ARG A 92 7.06 -5.18 14.17
N ASN A 93 7.94 -5.05 13.19
CA ASN A 93 9.38 -5.00 13.41
C ASN A 93 9.97 -3.59 13.28
N ALA A 94 9.12 -2.59 13.00
CA ALA A 94 9.51 -1.20 12.87
C ALA A 94 10.01 -0.61 14.19
N VAL A 95 10.73 0.50 14.07
CA VAL A 95 11.06 1.36 15.21
C VAL A 95 9.90 2.32 15.46
N TRP A 96 9.27 2.21 16.63
CA TRP A 96 8.12 3.03 17.02
C TRP A 96 8.59 4.34 17.64
N PHE A 97 8.87 5.35 16.80
CA PHE A 97 9.32 6.67 17.25
C PHE A 97 8.33 7.41 18.17
N HIS A 98 7.07 6.97 18.19
CA HIS A 98 6.01 7.48 19.07
C HIS A 98 6.05 6.87 20.48
N HIS A 99 6.78 5.76 20.67
CA HIS A 99 6.88 5.13 21.97
C HIS A 99 7.70 6.02 22.93
N PRO A 100 7.22 6.31 24.16
CA PRO A 100 7.87 7.28 25.06
C PRO A 100 9.33 6.98 25.42
N SER A 101 9.74 5.72 25.34
CA SER A 101 11.13 5.30 25.61
C SER A 101 12.08 5.47 24.43
N TYR A 102 11.62 5.90 23.24
CA TYR A 102 12.50 6.21 22.11
C TYR A 102 13.16 7.59 22.31
N VAL A 103 14.48 7.61 22.58
CA VAL A 103 15.23 8.84 22.92
C VAL A 103 16.60 8.92 22.24
N ALA A 104 16.76 8.31 21.07
CA ALA A 104 18.07 8.16 20.42
C ALA A 104 18.44 9.31 19.47
N HIS A 105 17.53 9.68 18.56
CA HIS A 105 17.83 10.53 17.41
C HIS A 105 16.73 11.56 17.16
N LEU A 106 16.95 12.45 16.19
CA LEU A 106 16.00 13.48 15.75
C LEU A 106 14.84 12.91 14.90
N ASN A 107 14.32 11.75 15.26
CA ASN A 107 13.08 11.23 14.70
C ASN A 107 11.94 11.74 15.58
N CYS A 108 11.18 12.71 15.08
CA CYS A 108 10.01 13.22 15.78
C CYS A 108 8.82 12.27 15.61
N PRO A 109 7.98 12.12 16.65
CA PRO A 109 6.61 11.67 16.48
C PRO A 109 5.90 12.56 15.45
N VAL A 110 5.11 11.96 14.56
CA VAL A 110 4.36 12.73 13.55
C VAL A 110 2.98 13.14 14.10
N ALA A 111 2.49 14.30 13.67
CA ALA A 111 1.17 14.78 14.06
C ALA A 111 0.07 13.99 13.32
N VAL A 112 -1.00 13.62 14.01
CA VAL A 112 -2.18 12.95 13.42
C VAL A 112 -2.68 13.62 12.11
N PRO A 113 -2.87 14.96 12.03
CA PRO A 113 -3.30 15.59 10.79
C PRO A 113 -2.28 15.49 9.64
N ALA A 114 -0.98 15.36 9.95
CA ALA A 114 0.04 15.18 8.92
C ALA A 114 -0.10 13.79 8.24
N VAL A 115 -0.31 12.74 9.03
CA VAL A 115 -0.52 11.38 8.48
C VAL A 115 -1.82 11.29 7.69
N ALA A 116 -2.89 11.95 8.15
CA ALA A 116 -4.14 12.02 7.39
C ALA A 116 -3.98 12.77 6.06
N ALA A 117 -3.16 13.82 6.03
CA ALA A 117 -2.84 14.54 4.80
C ALA A 117 -2.08 13.65 3.80
N GLU A 118 -1.17 12.78 4.24
CA GLU A 118 -0.46 11.84 3.37
C GLU A 118 -1.42 10.88 2.65
N ALA A 119 -2.45 10.38 3.33
CA ALA A 119 -3.46 9.54 2.69
C ALA A 119 -4.23 10.30 1.58
N MET A 120 -4.51 11.58 1.81
CA MET A 120 -5.14 12.44 0.81
C MET A 120 -4.21 12.69 -0.38
N LEU A 121 -2.94 13.04 -0.12
CA LEU A 121 -1.94 13.29 -1.16
C LEU A 121 -1.71 12.06 -2.04
N ALA A 122 -1.61 10.87 -1.43
CA ALA A 122 -1.44 9.62 -2.16
C ALA A 122 -2.66 9.29 -3.05
N ALA A 123 -3.88 9.58 -2.59
CA ALA A 123 -5.09 9.31 -3.36
C ALA A 123 -5.29 10.29 -4.54
N ILE A 124 -4.92 11.58 -4.36
CA ILE A 124 -5.05 12.59 -5.42
C ILE A 124 -3.87 12.50 -6.41
N ASN A 125 -2.68 12.12 -5.94
CA ASN A 125 -1.46 11.96 -6.73
C ASN A 125 -1.12 13.23 -7.55
N THR A 126 -1.12 14.39 -6.88
CA THR A 126 -0.78 15.67 -7.52
C THR A 126 0.71 15.73 -7.87
N SER A 127 1.02 16.38 -8.99
CA SER A 127 2.38 16.80 -9.34
C SER A 127 2.47 18.32 -9.20
N VAL A 128 3.32 18.78 -8.29
CA VAL A 128 3.34 20.20 -7.85
C VAL A 128 4.26 21.09 -8.71
N ASP A 129 4.67 20.61 -9.88
CA ASP A 129 5.54 21.34 -10.81
C ASP A 129 4.77 22.24 -11.77
N THR A 130 3.53 21.89 -12.11
CA THR A 130 2.64 22.71 -12.95
C THR A 130 1.24 22.86 -12.35
N TYR A 131 0.62 24.01 -12.61
CA TYR A 131 -0.70 24.34 -12.06
C TYR A 131 -1.82 23.38 -12.51
N ASP A 132 -1.72 22.81 -13.71
CA ASP A 132 -2.70 21.89 -14.28
C ASP A 132 -2.56 20.44 -13.79
N GLN A 133 -1.57 20.18 -12.92
CA GLN A 133 -1.30 18.87 -12.30
C GLN A 133 -1.48 18.90 -10.77
N SER A 134 -2.01 20.00 -10.21
CA SER A 134 -2.17 20.24 -8.76
C SER A 134 -3.60 20.50 -8.31
#